data_AF-A0A1I1ECA8-F1
#
_entry.id   AF-A0A1I1ECA8-F1
#
_cell.length_a   1.000
_cell.length_b   1.000
_cell.length_c   1.000
_cell.angle_alpha   90.00
_cell.angle_beta   90.00
_cell.angle_gamma   90.00
#
_symmetry.space_group_name_H-M   'P 1'
#
loop_
_entity.id
_entity.type
_entity.pdbx_description
1 polymer ?
#
loop_
_entity_poly.entity_id
_entity_poly.type
_entity_poly.pdbx_seq_one_letter_code
_entity_poly.pdbx_strand_id
1 'polypeptide(L)'
;MTFDPMTGAVRFGTGRSPVIADPAGPSAMLDALAGEDRMAVRHPMPGAETLFRAAWEIADIEAVHRDGAATPAALERKETLLEDLSALEARQMARTLARGLDCEDGLRERLVWFWADHFTVESTRPDTLGGVSLFVEEAIRPHVAGRFADMLKAAVLHPMMQLYLDQAGSLADYAPGAAGASAPAMNENLAREVLELHTLGVGGAYGQSDVRRLAEMFSGLPRVARGGSAVTAPVRRDAPGRAEVMAALDDLAAHPDTARHIAGKLAVHFVSEAPDAGLVEALAQRFRDSGGDLLAMTEVLLTHPAAQSGTPGKVKPPFDFVVSCLRALGTPGADVVALEPADVRARFLGPLAQMGQPWQAPGGPDGWPEAGGAWITPQGLAARVAWTVRLPEIVGAELPDPRRLVRTALGRRASERLMFAARAAETRSDGVAVVLASPDFQRR
;
A
#
# COMPACT_ATOMS: atom_id res chain seq x y z
N MET A 1 1.95 27.55 -15.34
CA MET A 1 0.52 27.18 -15.23
C MET A 1 0.16 27.17 -13.76
N THR A 2 -1.03 27.66 -13.41
CA THR A 2 -1.52 27.70 -12.02
C THR A 2 -2.02 26.32 -11.61
N PHE A 3 -1.69 25.87 -10.41
CA PHE A 3 -2.21 24.63 -9.82
C PHE A 3 -3.75 24.63 -9.82
N ASP A 4 -4.34 23.49 -10.16
CA ASP A 4 -5.78 23.26 -10.08
C ASP A 4 -6.13 22.46 -8.81
N PRO A 5 -6.82 23.04 -7.82
CA PRO A 5 -7.27 22.33 -6.61
C PRO A 5 -7.99 21.01 -6.90
N MET A 6 -8.78 20.94 -7.98
CA MET A 6 -9.50 19.73 -8.32
C MET A 6 -8.56 18.62 -8.82
N THR A 7 -7.54 18.98 -9.61
CA THR A 7 -6.47 18.05 -9.97
C THR A 7 -5.69 17.63 -8.73
N GLY A 8 -5.40 18.56 -7.82
CA GLY A 8 -4.86 18.28 -6.49
C GLY A 8 -5.61 17.16 -5.76
N ALA A 9 -6.93 17.33 -5.58
CA ALA A 9 -7.78 16.39 -4.86
C ALA A 9 -7.91 15.03 -5.53
N VAL A 10 -7.98 14.98 -6.87
CA VAL A 10 -8.29 13.74 -7.61
C VAL A 10 -7.04 12.98 -8.06
N ARG A 11 -6.02 13.68 -8.56
CA ARG A 11 -4.79 13.07 -9.09
C ARG A 11 -3.84 12.68 -7.98
N PHE A 12 -3.63 13.59 -7.04
CA PHE A 12 -2.67 13.44 -5.95
C PHE A 12 -3.32 13.06 -4.62
N GLY A 13 -4.61 13.32 -4.44
CA GLY A 13 -5.38 12.94 -3.26
C GLY A 13 -6.28 11.72 -3.45
N THR A 14 -7.17 11.49 -2.48
CA THR A 14 -8.11 10.36 -2.42
C THR A 14 -9.49 10.68 -3.04
N GLY A 15 -9.59 11.78 -3.78
CA GLY A 15 -10.82 12.28 -4.38
C GLY A 15 -11.43 13.48 -3.66
N ARG A 16 -12.47 14.05 -4.27
CA ARG A 16 -13.20 15.21 -3.74
C ARG A 16 -14.25 14.78 -2.71
N SER A 17 -14.58 15.67 -1.79
CA SER A 17 -15.54 15.44 -0.71
C SER A 17 -16.56 16.59 -0.64
N PRO A 18 -17.82 16.33 -0.22
CA PRO A 18 -18.78 17.39 0.06
C PRO A 18 -18.49 18.14 1.38
N VAL A 19 -17.63 17.60 2.24
CA VAL A 19 -17.37 18.12 3.60
C VAL A 19 -15.90 18.46 3.87
N ILE A 20 -14.98 18.00 3.02
CA ILE A 20 -13.55 18.34 3.08
C ILE A 20 -13.21 19.15 1.85
N ALA A 21 -12.57 20.31 2.04
CA ALA A 21 -12.20 21.21 0.96
C ALA A 21 -11.11 20.60 0.06
N ASP A 22 -11.11 20.97 -1.22
CA ASP A 22 -9.99 20.67 -2.13
C ASP A 22 -8.70 21.38 -1.65
N PRO A 23 -7.51 20.82 -1.93
CA PRO A 23 -6.26 21.42 -1.47
C PRO A 23 -6.03 22.81 -2.09
N ALA A 24 -5.58 23.75 -1.26
CA ALA A 24 -5.38 25.15 -1.66
C ALA A 24 -4.22 25.36 -2.66
N GLY A 25 -3.26 24.43 -2.71
CA GLY A 25 -2.08 24.53 -3.55
C GLY A 25 -1.00 23.52 -3.17
N PRO A 26 0.10 23.43 -3.95
CA PRO A 26 1.22 22.54 -3.66
C PRO A 26 1.83 22.78 -2.27
N SER A 27 2.03 24.04 -1.87
CA SER A 27 2.58 24.38 -0.54
C SER A 27 1.72 23.80 0.58
N ALA A 28 0.39 24.00 0.53
CA ALA A 28 -0.50 23.48 1.56
C ALA A 28 -0.50 21.95 1.63
N MET A 29 -0.33 21.25 0.50
CA MET A 29 -0.20 19.79 0.47
C MET A 29 1.13 19.33 1.07
N LEU A 30 2.23 20.02 0.76
CA LEU A 30 3.55 19.72 1.31
C LEU A 30 3.62 20.01 2.80
N ASP A 31 3.05 21.13 3.27
CA ASP A 31 2.98 21.49 4.68
C ASP A 31 2.19 20.45 5.48
N ALA A 32 1.09 19.94 4.92
CA ALA A 32 0.31 18.87 5.52
C ALA A 32 1.07 17.53 5.55
N LEU A 33 1.79 17.20 4.48
CA LEU A 33 2.61 16.00 4.38
C LEU A 33 3.85 16.03 5.30
N ALA A 34 4.44 17.20 5.52
CA ALA A 34 5.54 17.40 6.47
C ALA A 34 5.07 17.47 7.93
N GLY A 35 3.80 17.82 8.15
CA GLY A 35 3.19 17.95 9.46
C GLY A 35 2.81 16.63 10.12
N GLU A 36 2.07 16.75 11.22
CA GLU A 36 1.55 15.61 11.98
C GLU A 36 0.65 14.70 11.13
N ASP A 37 0.85 13.39 11.28
CA ASP A 37 0.00 12.39 10.69
C ASP A 37 -1.34 12.26 11.45
N ARG A 38 -2.27 13.16 11.15
CA ARG A 38 -3.59 13.22 11.79
C ARG A 38 -4.40 11.93 11.60
N MET A 39 -4.20 11.23 10.48
CA MET A 39 -4.95 10.01 10.18
C MET A 39 -4.42 8.81 10.96
N ALA A 40 -3.12 8.76 11.23
CA ALA A 40 -2.56 7.79 12.17
C ALA A 40 -3.10 8.00 13.60
N VAL A 41 -3.24 9.25 14.04
CA VAL A 41 -3.79 9.59 15.36
C VAL A 41 -5.30 9.28 15.45
N ARG A 42 -6.08 9.68 14.42
CA ARG A 42 -7.54 9.53 14.42
C ARG A 42 -7.99 8.09 14.24
N HIS A 43 -7.28 7.32 13.42
CA HIS A 43 -7.58 5.93 13.10
C HIS A 43 -6.34 5.08 13.41
N PRO A 44 -6.02 4.86 14.70
CA PRO A 44 -4.79 4.18 15.09
C PRO A 44 -4.83 2.70 14.69
N MET A 45 -3.69 2.21 14.22
CA MET A 45 -3.46 0.80 13.94
C MET A 45 -2.48 0.24 14.98
N PRO A 46 -2.64 -1.03 15.40
CA PRO A 46 -1.63 -1.71 16.19
C PRO A 46 -0.32 -1.84 15.41
N GLY A 47 0.78 -2.06 16.11
CA GLY A 47 2.06 -2.47 15.52
C GLY A 47 2.13 -3.97 15.26
N ALA A 48 3.15 -4.40 14.50
CA ALA A 48 3.44 -5.79 14.18
C ALA A 48 3.70 -6.64 15.43
N GLU A 49 4.18 -6.02 16.52
CA GLU A 49 4.34 -6.70 17.82
C GLU A 49 3.02 -7.34 18.30
N THR A 50 1.87 -6.72 18.05
CA THR A 50 0.56 -7.29 18.45
C THR A 50 0.31 -8.63 17.76
N LEU A 51 0.60 -8.71 16.46
CA LEU A 51 0.47 -9.94 15.67
C LEU A 51 1.46 -11.01 16.14
N PHE A 52 2.75 -10.65 16.25
CA PHE A 52 3.78 -11.62 16.62
C PHE A 52 3.58 -12.14 18.04
N ARG A 53 3.27 -11.28 19.01
CA ARG A 53 2.99 -11.71 20.38
C ARG A 53 1.81 -12.66 20.47
N ALA A 54 0.72 -12.39 19.73
CA ALA A 54 -0.43 -13.29 19.66
C ALA A 54 -0.05 -14.66 19.07
N ALA A 55 0.72 -14.69 18.00
CA ALA A 55 1.22 -15.93 17.41
C ALA A 55 2.09 -16.73 18.38
N TRP A 56 2.93 -16.07 19.19
CA TRP A 56 3.79 -16.73 20.18
C TRP A 56 2.98 -17.37 21.29
N GLU A 57 2.03 -16.60 21.84
CA GLU A 57 1.18 -17.07 22.92
C GLU A 57 0.35 -18.28 22.47
N ILE A 58 -0.18 -18.26 21.24
CA ILE A 58 -0.87 -19.42 20.64
C ILE A 58 0.07 -20.64 20.56
N ALA A 59 1.30 -20.47 20.06
CA ALA A 59 2.25 -21.56 19.91
C ALA A 59 2.66 -22.17 21.26
N ASP A 60 2.86 -21.35 22.29
CA ASP A 60 3.17 -21.80 23.65
C ASP A 60 2.01 -22.60 24.25
N ILE A 61 0.78 -22.11 24.09
CA ILE A 61 -0.42 -22.82 24.54
C ILE A 61 -0.55 -24.16 23.81
N GLU A 62 -0.27 -24.21 22.50
CA GLU A 62 -0.29 -25.44 21.71
C GLU A 62 0.78 -26.45 22.12
N ALA A 63 1.97 -26.00 22.50
CA ALA A 63 3.01 -26.87 23.04
C ALA A 63 2.54 -27.53 24.34
N VAL A 64 2.04 -26.73 25.29
CA VAL A 64 1.53 -27.21 26.58
C VAL A 64 0.29 -28.10 26.40
N HIS A 65 -0.56 -27.81 25.41
CA HIS A 65 -1.73 -28.63 25.08
C HIS A 65 -1.33 -30.01 24.52
N ARG A 66 -0.33 -30.07 23.63
CA ARG A 66 0.21 -31.34 23.11
C ARG A 66 0.78 -32.22 24.23
N ASP A 67 1.33 -31.61 25.26
CA ASP A 67 1.84 -32.30 26.45
C ASP A 67 0.72 -32.68 27.45
N GLY A 68 -0.56 -32.41 27.13
CA GLY A 68 -1.72 -32.73 27.96
C GLY A 68 -1.85 -31.83 29.20
N ALA A 69 -1.09 -30.74 29.28
CA ALA A 69 -0.98 -29.89 30.47
C ALA A 69 -1.69 -28.53 30.34
N ALA A 70 -2.38 -28.26 29.23
CA ALA A 70 -3.05 -26.99 29.01
C ALA A 70 -4.26 -26.83 29.94
N THR A 71 -4.34 -25.66 30.60
CA THR A 71 -5.49 -25.32 31.44
C THR A 71 -6.69 -24.86 30.58
N PRO A 72 -7.93 -24.98 31.08
CA PRO A 72 -9.10 -24.42 30.37
C PRO A 72 -8.96 -22.92 30.05
N ALA A 73 -8.40 -22.14 30.97
CA ALA A 73 -8.14 -20.71 30.76
C ALA A 73 -7.14 -20.44 29.63
N ALA A 74 -6.11 -21.28 29.47
CA ALA A 74 -5.18 -21.18 28.35
C ALA A 74 -5.87 -21.48 27.01
N LEU A 75 -6.79 -22.44 26.98
CA LEU A 75 -7.54 -22.77 25.76
C LEU A 75 -8.53 -21.65 25.39
N GLU A 76 -9.23 -21.07 26.36
CA GLU A 76 -10.09 -19.89 26.16
C GLU A 76 -9.29 -18.69 25.65
N ARG A 77 -8.12 -18.44 26.24
CA ARG A 77 -7.21 -17.39 25.77
C ARG A 77 -6.77 -17.59 24.33
N LYS A 78 -6.44 -18.82 23.94
CA LYS A 78 -6.11 -19.17 22.55
C LYS A 78 -7.28 -18.89 21.61
N GLU A 79 -8.50 -19.24 22.00
CA GLU A 79 -9.70 -18.98 21.19
C GLU A 79 -9.90 -17.48 20.94
N THR A 80 -9.80 -16.64 21.98
CA THR A 80 -9.85 -15.17 21.84
C THR A 80 -8.77 -14.63 20.89
N LEU A 81 -7.54 -15.13 21.00
CA LEU A 81 -6.44 -14.70 20.12
C LEU A 81 -6.71 -15.07 18.66
N LEU A 82 -7.24 -16.27 18.41
CA LEU A 82 -7.59 -16.70 17.05
C LEU A 82 -8.73 -15.86 16.47
N GLU A 83 -9.75 -15.54 17.26
CA GLU A 83 -10.83 -14.64 16.86
C GLU A 83 -10.28 -13.26 16.48
N ASP A 84 -9.41 -12.68 17.31
CA ASP A 84 -8.81 -11.37 17.06
C ASP A 84 -7.94 -11.34 15.80
N LEU A 85 -7.12 -12.37 15.58
CA LEU A 85 -6.31 -12.52 14.38
C LEU A 85 -7.19 -12.70 13.13
N SER A 86 -8.27 -13.47 13.21
CA SER A 86 -9.20 -13.68 12.09
C SER A 86 -9.96 -12.40 11.69
N ALA A 87 -10.09 -11.45 12.61
CA ALA A 87 -10.74 -10.16 12.39
C ALA A 87 -9.75 -9.04 12.03
N LEU A 88 -8.43 -9.27 12.21
CA LEU A 88 -7.40 -8.25 12.07
C LEU A 88 -7.41 -7.61 10.67
N GLU A 89 -7.36 -8.41 9.61
CA GLU A 89 -7.37 -7.91 8.23
C GLU A 89 -8.57 -7.01 7.95
N ALA A 90 -9.78 -7.45 8.33
CA ALA A 90 -11.00 -6.66 8.15
C ALA A 90 -10.97 -5.35 8.95
N ARG A 91 -10.50 -5.37 10.21
CA ARG A 91 -10.37 -4.17 11.03
C ARG A 91 -9.36 -3.19 10.43
N GLN A 92 -8.24 -3.68 9.89
CA GLN A 92 -7.22 -2.83 9.25
C GLN A 92 -7.66 -2.28 7.89
N MET A 93 -8.41 -3.07 7.12
CA MET A 93 -9.08 -2.60 5.90
C MET A 93 -10.04 -1.45 6.21
N ALA A 94 -10.91 -1.60 7.22
CA ALA A 94 -11.86 -0.56 7.62
C ALA A 94 -11.16 0.74 8.05
N ARG A 95 -10.08 0.64 8.84
CA ARG A 95 -9.27 1.79 9.22
C ARG A 95 -8.56 2.44 8.03
N THR A 96 -8.04 1.64 7.09
CA THR A 96 -7.37 2.20 5.90
C THR A 96 -8.37 2.94 5.00
N LEU A 97 -9.58 2.41 4.84
CA LEU A 97 -10.68 3.13 4.21
C LEU A 97 -10.95 4.44 4.95
N ALA A 98 -11.20 4.38 6.27
CA ALA A 98 -11.53 5.54 7.08
C ALA A 98 -10.48 6.66 7.01
N ARG A 99 -9.18 6.32 6.97
CA ARG A 99 -8.10 7.28 6.74
C ARG A 99 -8.24 7.97 5.38
N GLY A 100 -8.52 7.23 4.30
CA GLY A 100 -8.76 7.82 2.98
C GLY A 100 -10.05 8.65 2.89
N LEU A 101 -11.07 8.37 3.71
CA LEU A 101 -12.32 9.12 3.77
C LEU A 101 -12.20 10.42 4.56
N ASP A 102 -11.52 10.39 5.70
CA ASP A 102 -11.44 11.51 6.63
C ASP A 102 -10.23 12.43 6.38
N CYS A 103 -9.25 12.01 5.55
CA CYS A 103 -8.02 12.78 5.35
C CYS A 103 -8.27 14.16 4.74
N GLU A 104 -7.68 15.20 5.33
CA GLU A 104 -7.48 16.51 4.68
C GLU A 104 -6.21 16.49 3.81
N ASP A 105 -5.23 15.67 4.19
CA ASP A 105 -4.01 15.36 3.44
C ASP A 105 -4.18 14.04 2.67
N GLY A 106 -4.88 14.10 1.54
CA GLY A 106 -5.03 12.93 0.67
C GLY A 106 -3.72 12.50 0.00
N LEU A 107 -2.73 13.39 -0.06
CA LEU A 107 -1.43 13.11 -0.69
C LEU A 107 -0.65 12.07 0.11
N ARG A 108 -0.61 12.22 1.44
CA ARG A 108 0.00 11.22 2.33
C ARG A 108 -0.61 9.84 2.12
N GLU A 109 -1.93 9.71 2.11
CA GLU A 109 -2.59 8.42 1.92
C GLU A 109 -2.23 7.78 0.58
N ARG A 110 -2.22 8.58 -0.51
CA ARG A 110 -1.83 8.09 -1.84
C ARG A 110 -0.36 7.68 -1.92
N LEU A 111 0.54 8.43 -1.26
CA LEU A 111 1.95 8.07 -1.15
C LEU A 111 2.14 6.79 -0.33
N VAL A 112 1.44 6.63 0.79
CA VAL A 112 1.47 5.41 1.60
C VAL A 112 1.07 4.19 0.76
N TRP A 113 0.00 4.29 -0.05
CA TRP A 113 -0.42 3.19 -0.92
C TRP A 113 0.59 2.90 -2.03
N PHE A 114 1.17 3.95 -2.63
CA PHE A 114 2.23 3.81 -3.64
C PHE A 114 3.47 3.10 -3.07
N TRP A 115 3.93 3.50 -1.89
CA TRP A 115 5.12 2.92 -1.28
C TRP A 115 4.87 1.52 -0.72
N ALA A 116 3.66 1.24 -0.22
CA ALA A 116 3.25 -0.11 0.17
C ALA A 116 3.25 -1.08 -1.02
N ASP A 117 2.88 -0.59 -2.21
CA ASP A 117 2.96 -1.34 -3.46
C ASP A 117 4.40 -1.48 -3.98
N HIS A 118 5.22 -0.43 -3.84
CA HIS A 118 6.63 -0.48 -4.22
C HIS A 118 7.44 -1.48 -3.38
N PHE A 119 7.19 -1.52 -2.08
CA PHE A 119 7.77 -2.48 -1.13
C PHE A 119 6.76 -3.58 -0.83
N THR A 120 6.28 -4.26 -1.87
CA THR A 120 5.23 -5.26 -1.75
C THR A 120 5.62 -6.38 -0.79
N VAL A 121 4.68 -6.70 0.09
CA VAL A 121 4.72 -7.82 1.02
C VAL A 121 3.35 -8.49 1.02
N GLU A 122 3.32 -9.81 1.00
CA GLU A 122 2.09 -10.60 1.10
C GLU A 122 2.08 -11.48 2.36
N SER A 123 0.88 -11.74 2.89
CA SER A 123 0.68 -12.76 3.93
C SER A 123 0.44 -14.12 3.27
N THR A 124 1.49 -14.92 3.12
CA THR A 124 1.39 -16.27 2.55
C THR A 124 1.01 -17.33 3.60
N ARG A 125 0.81 -16.94 4.86
CA ARG A 125 0.55 -17.84 5.99
C ARG A 125 -0.60 -17.35 6.88
N PRO A 126 -1.43 -18.25 7.43
CA PRO A 126 -2.53 -17.88 8.32
C PRO A 126 -2.10 -17.07 9.56
N ASP A 127 -0.94 -17.37 10.12
CA ASP A 127 -0.36 -16.70 11.30
C ASP A 127 0.20 -15.30 11.01
N THR A 128 0.18 -14.88 9.74
CA THR A 128 0.61 -13.55 9.29
C THR A 128 -0.51 -12.71 8.69
N LEU A 129 -1.74 -13.25 8.63
CA LEU A 129 -2.90 -12.56 8.05
C LEU A 129 -3.13 -11.20 8.73
N GLY A 130 -3.31 -10.16 7.93
CA GLY A 130 -3.41 -8.77 8.39
C GLY A 130 -2.06 -8.10 8.70
N GLY A 131 -0.94 -8.82 8.64
CA GLY A 131 0.40 -8.31 8.92
C GLY A 131 0.92 -7.29 7.90
N VAL A 132 0.41 -7.30 6.66
CA VAL A 132 0.79 -6.33 5.62
C VAL A 132 0.44 -4.90 6.06
N SER A 133 -0.72 -4.69 6.66
CA SER A 133 -1.10 -3.37 7.17
C SER A 133 -0.19 -2.88 8.30
N LEU A 134 0.35 -3.80 9.12
CA LEU A 134 1.27 -3.47 10.20
C LEU A 134 2.65 -3.11 9.65
N PHE A 135 3.12 -3.84 8.63
CA PHE A 135 4.31 -3.47 7.86
C PHE A 135 4.20 -2.06 7.28
N VAL A 136 3.06 -1.71 6.70
CA VAL A 136 2.84 -0.38 6.15
C VAL A 136 2.89 0.69 7.25
N GLU A 137 2.30 0.42 8.42
CA GLU A 137 2.30 1.36 9.56
C GLU A 137 3.70 1.60 10.13
N GLU A 138 4.55 0.58 10.16
CA GLU A 138 5.87 0.67 10.81
C GLU A 138 6.99 1.04 9.84
N ALA A 139 6.98 0.51 8.61
CA ALA A 139 8.10 0.63 7.67
C ALA A 139 7.87 1.66 6.55
N ILE A 140 6.61 2.01 6.26
CA ILE A 140 6.28 2.88 5.11
C ILE A 140 5.79 4.24 5.57
N ARG A 141 4.67 4.29 6.29
CA ARG A 141 3.99 5.54 6.69
C ARG A 141 4.91 6.54 7.40
N PRO A 142 5.80 6.15 8.34
CA PRO A 142 6.65 7.11 9.02
C PRO A 142 7.66 7.82 8.10
N HIS A 143 7.94 7.24 6.93
CA HIS A 143 9.02 7.68 6.05
C HIS A 143 8.54 8.39 4.78
N VAL A 144 7.23 8.54 4.54
CA VAL A 144 6.69 9.08 3.26
C VAL A 144 7.06 10.53 2.97
N ALA A 145 7.47 11.29 4.00
CA ALA A 145 8.00 12.65 3.89
C ALA A 145 9.49 12.75 4.26
N GLY A 146 10.15 11.60 4.47
CA GLY A 146 11.55 11.50 4.91
C GLY A 146 12.51 11.17 3.77
N ARG A 147 13.59 10.46 4.09
CA ARG A 147 14.57 10.01 3.11
C ARG A 147 14.27 8.61 2.62
N PHE A 148 14.44 8.37 1.32
CA PHE A 148 14.26 7.07 0.69
C PHE A 148 15.13 5.97 1.33
N ALA A 149 16.39 6.29 1.66
CA ALA A 149 17.30 5.34 2.30
C ALA A 149 16.72 4.80 3.63
N ASP A 150 16.10 5.64 4.43
CA ASP A 150 15.50 5.25 5.71
C ASP A 150 14.28 4.34 5.50
N MET A 151 13.43 4.67 4.52
CA MET A 151 12.30 3.81 4.13
C MET A 151 12.78 2.45 3.59
N LEU A 152 13.79 2.43 2.71
CA LEU A 152 14.36 1.21 2.16
C LEU A 152 14.87 0.29 3.28
N LYS A 153 15.64 0.85 4.22
CA LYS A 153 16.14 0.10 5.39
C LYS A 153 15.00 -0.43 6.26
N ALA A 154 14.02 0.41 6.56
CA ALA A 154 12.86 0.01 7.37
C ALA A 154 12.10 -1.14 6.69
N ALA A 155 11.83 -1.03 5.39
CA ALA A 155 11.11 -2.02 4.61
C ALA A 155 11.88 -3.35 4.50
N VAL A 156 13.14 -3.31 4.07
CA VAL A 156 13.98 -4.51 3.85
C VAL A 156 14.22 -5.29 5.14
N LEU A 157 14.36 -4.59 6.26
CA LEU A 157 14.66 -5.21 7.55
C LEU A 157 13.41 -5.60 8.35
N HIS A 158 12.22 -5.26 7.86
CA HIS A 158 10.99 -5.58 8.56
C HIS A 158 10.71 -7.09 8.54
N PRO A 159 10.26 -7.70 9.65
CA PRO A 159 9.92 -9.12 9.75
C PRO A 159 9.05 -9.65 8.61
N MET A 160 8.00 -8.93 8.24
CA MET A 160 7.08 -9.34 7.18
C MET A 160 7.77 -9.44 5.80
N MET A 161 8.70 -8.55 5.46
CA MET A 161 9.47 -8.61 4.21
C MET A 161 10.38 -9.85 4.20
N GLN A 162 11.04 -10.12 5.32
CA GLN A 162 11.90 -11.30 5.47
C GLN A 162 11.11 -12.61 5.39
N LEU A 163 9.89 -12.64 5.95
CA LEU A 163 9.00 -13.80 5.88
C LEU A 163 8.46 -14.02 4.46
N TYR A 164 8.08 -12.94 3.76
CA TYR A 164 7.52 -13.01 2.41
C TYR A 164 8.53 -13.52 1.38
N LEU A 165 9.74 -12.96 1.34
CA LEU A 165 10.79 -13.35 0.39
C LEU A 165 11.63 -14.54 0.86
N ASP A 166 11.02 -15.35 1.74
CA ASP A 166 11.50 -16.61 2.30
C ASP A 166 12.95 -16.59 2.82
N GLN A 167 13.35 -15.49 3.45
CA GLN A 167 14.57 -15.51 4.26
C GLN A 167 14.38 -16.49 5.45
N ALA A 168 13.17 -16.77 5.92
CA ALA A 168 12.95 -17.69 7.05
C ALA A 168 13.12 -19.20 6.71
N GLY A 169 13.09 -19.60 5.44
CA GLY A 169 13.27 -20.98 4.98
C GLY A 169 14.69 -21.54 5.15
N SER A 170 15.71 -20.67 5.27
CA SER A 170 17.13 -21.06 5.29
C SER A 170 17.64 -21.77 6.56
N LEU A 171 16.77 -22.29 7.43
CA LEU A 171 17.17 -22.98 8.67
C LEU A 171 17.32 -24.50 8.49
N ALA A 172 16.47 -25.14 7.69
CA ALA A 172 16.63 -26.57 7.34
C ALA A 172 17.83 -26.79 6.41
N ASP A 173 18.16 -25.76 5.65
CA ASP A 173 19.18 -25.72 4.60
C ASP A 173 20.62 -25.64 5.13
N TYR A 174 20.80 -25.19 6.38
CA TYR A 174 22.11 -24.88 6.97
C TYR A 174 22.31 -25.49 8.36
N ALA A 175 21.59 -26.57 8.69
CA ALA A 175 21.86 -27.33 9.92
C ALA A 175 23.34 -27.79 9.95
N PRO A 176 24.06 -27.65 11.08
CA PRO A 176 25.44 -28.08 11.19
C PRO A 176 25.51 -29.61 10.97
N GLY A 177 25.92 -29.99 9.75
CA GLY A 177 25.84 -31.37 9.23
C GLY A 177 25.53 -31.45 7.73
N ALA A 178 24.99 -30.39 7.12
CA ALA A 178 24.73 -30.29 5.68
C ALA A 178 25.99 -29.93 4.84
N ALA A 179 27.18 -30.30 5.31
CA ALA A 179 28.43 -30.07 4.59
C ALA A 179 28.63 -31.18 3.54
N GLY A 180 28.24 -30.89 2.29
CA GLY A 180 28.41 -31.78 1.14
C GLY A 180 27.82 -31.16 -0.13
N ALA A 181 27.96 -31.83 -1.29
CA ALA A 181 27.51 -31.40 -2.62
C ALA A 181 25.97 -31.22 -2.78
N SER A 182 25.23 -31.19 -1.66
CA SER A 182 23.79 -31.00 -1.57
C SER A 182 23.41 -29.95 -0.50
N ALA A 183 24.33 -29.06 -0.12
CA ALA A 183 23.97 -27.84 0.58
C ALA A 183 23.07 -26.99 -0.34
N PRO A 184 21.80 -26.75 0.02
CA PRO A 184 20.89 -25.98 -0.82
C PRO A 184 21.43 -24.57 -1.09
N ALA A 185 21.21 -24.11 -2.32
CA ALA A 185 21.66 -22.80 -2.77
C ALA A 185 21.14 -21.70 -1.83
N MET A 186 21.99 -20.71 -1.53
CA MET A 186 21.62 -19.55 -0.73
C MET A 186 20.40 -18.84 -1.33
N ASN A 187 19.40 -18.52 -0.50
CA ASN A 187 18.22 -17.81 -0.97
C ASN A 187 18.58 -16.36 -1.37
N GLU A 188 18.67 -16.14 -2.67
CA GLU A 188 18.99 -14.85 -3.31
C GLU A 188 17.77 -13.96 -3.55
N ASN A 189 16.54 -14.41 -3.27
CA ASN A 189 15.32 -13.70 -3.67
C ASN A 189 15.26 -12.28 -3.09
N LEU A 190 15.41 -12.11 -1.77
CA LEU A 190 15.42 -10.77 -1.16
C LEU A 190 16.49 -9.85 -1.78
N ALA A 191 17.70 -10.37 -2.03
CA ALA A 191 18.76 -9.60 -2.65
C ALA A 191 18.42 -9.19 -4.09
N ARG A 192 17.82 -10.11 -4.85
CA ARG A 192 17.34 -9.85 -6.20
C ARG A 192 16.24 -8.80 -6.21
N GLU A 193 15.22 -8.94 -5.36
CA GLU A 193 14.12 -7.96 -5.29
C GLU A 193 14.62 -6.58 -4.82
N VAL A 194 15.55 -6.53 -3.86
CA VAL A 194 16.15 -5.27 -3.42
C VAL A 194 16.86 -4.57 -4.56
N LEU A 195 17.70 -5.28 -5.33
CA LEU A 195 18.42 -4.71 -6.46
C LEU A 195 17.48 -4.36 -7.63
N GLU A 196 16.58 -5.26 -8.00
CA GLU A 196 15.78 -5.17 -9.21
C GLU A 196 14.52 -4.34 -9.05
N LEU A 197 13.73 -4.59 -8.00
CA LEU A 197 12.40 -4.01 -7.85
C LEU A 197 12.39 -2.79 -6.92
N HIS A 198 13.16 -2.84 -5.84
CA HIS A 198 13.12 -1.81 -4.81
C HIS A 198 14.17 -0.71 -5.02
N THR A 199 15.23 -0.93 -5.80
CA THR A 199 16.30 0.06 -5.99
C THR A 199 16.64 0.31 -7.45
N LEU A 200 17.56 -0.44 -8.05
CA LEU A 200 18.22 -0.11 -9.32
C LEU A 200 17.31 -0.25 -10.55
N GLY A 201 16.20 -0.97 -10.42
CA GLY A 201 15.28 -1.22 -11.53
C GLY A 201 15.74 -2.40 -12.40
N VAL A 202 14.80 -2.95 -13.17
CA VAL A 202 15.10 -3.98 -14.17
C VAL A 202 16.08 -3.43 -15.20
N GLY A 203 17.22 -4.11 -15.37
CA GLY A 203 18.29 -3.67 -16.27
C GLY A 203 19.19 -2.57 -15.70
N GLY A 204 19.11 -2.29 -14.39
CA GLY A 204 20.06 -1.42 -13.68
C GLY A 204 21.48 -1.98 -13.67
N ALA A 205 22.44 -1.18 -13.21
CA ALA A 205 23.87 -1.51 -13.19
C ALA A 205 24.26 -2.53 -12.09
N TYR A 206 23.71 -3.75 -12.14
CA TYR A 206 24.09 -4.89 -11.29
C TYR A 206 24.13 -6.19 -12.09
N GLY A 207 24.90 -7.17 -11.58
CA GLY A 207 24.96 -8.52 -12.13
C GLY A 207 24.65 -9.60 -11.10
N GLN A 208 24.68 -10.85 -11.55
CA GLN A 208 24.46 -12.02 -10.69
C GLN A 208 25.46 -12.11 -9.51
N SER A 209 26.67 -11.58 -9.68
CA SER A 209 27.65 -11.50 -8.59
C SER A 209 27.22 -10.56 -7.46
N ASP A 210 26.52 -9.47 -7.79
CA ASP A 210 26.07 -8.48 -6.81
C ASP A 210 24.86 -9.01 -6.04
N VAL A 211 23.95 -9.69 -6.74
CA VAL A 211 22.84 -10.46 -6.11
C VAL A 211 23.40 -11.43 -5.07
N ARG A 212 24.41 -12.24 -5.45
CA ARG A 212 25.02 -13.19 -4.52
C ARG A 212 25.67 -12.48 -3.33
N ARG A 213 26.47 -11.44 -3.55
CA ARG A 213 27.15 -10.70 -2.47
C ARG A 213 26.15 -10.08 -1.50
N LEU A 214 25.09 -9.46 -2.01
CA LEU A 214 24.05 -8.88 -1.16
C LEU A 214 23.29 -9.96 -0.38
N ALA A 215 23.01 -11.12 -0.98
CA ALA A 215 22.43 -12.26 -0.28
C ALA A 215 23.35 -12.80 0.84
N GLU A 216 24.67 -12.83 0.61
CA GLU A 216 25.65 -13.18 1.65
C GLU A 216 25.60 -12.19 2.81
N MET A 217 25.47 -10.89 2.54
CA MET A 217 25.32 -9.86 3.58
C MET A 217 24.02 -10.06 4.38
N PHE A 218 22.89 -10.31 3.72
CA PHE A 218 21.62 -10.56 4.41
C PHE A 218 21.65 -11.83 5.26
N SER A 219 22.46 -12.83 4.91
CA SER A 219 22.63 -14.04 5.73
C SER A 219 23.26 -13.80 7.11
N GLY A 220 23.93 -12.65 7.29
CA GLY A 220 24.49 -12.18 8.56
C GLY A 220 23.49 -11.48 9.48
N LEU A 221 22.24 -11.25 9.03
CA LEU A 221 21.19 -10.68 9.87
C LEU A 221 20.51 -11.74 10.74
N PRO A 222 20.08 -11.37 11.96
CA PRO A 222 19.14 -12.18 12.74
C PRO A 222 17.84 -12.38 11.96
N ARG A 223 17.28 -13.59 11.99
CA ARG A 223 16.03 -13.92 11.29
C ARG A 223 14.88 -14.05 12.26
N VAL A 224 13.67 -13.81 11.78
CA VAL A 224 12.45 -14.15 12.52
C VAL A 224 12.18 -15.65 12.33
N ALA A 225 12.05 -16.39 13.44
CA ALA A 225 11.76 -17.81 13.43
C ALA A 225 10.40 -18.10 12.79
N ARG A 226 10.22 -19.31 12.26
CA ARG A 226 8.91 -19.80 11.81
C ARG A 226 7.92 -19.78 12.98
N GLY A 227 6.73 -19.19 12.76
CA GLY A 227 5.74 -18.92 13.81
C GLY A 227 5.98 -17.61 14.58
N GLY A 228 6.97 -16.83 14.16
CA GLY A 228 7.38 -15.58 14.79
C GLY A 228 8.17 -15.76 16.09
N SER A 229 8.09 -16.92 16.76
CA SER A 229 8.33 -17.15 18.20
C SER A 229 9.72 -16.87 18.76
N ALA A 230 10.69 -16.53 17.91
CA ALA A 230 12.02 -16.13 18.33
C ALA A 230 12.73 -15.33 17.23
N VAL A 231 13.67 -14.49 17.61
CA VAL A 231 14.73 -14.04 16.70
C VAL A 231 15.86 -15.06 16.78
N THR A 232 16.20 -15.69 15.65
CA THR A 232 17.28 -16.68 15.60
C THR A 232 18.63 -16.02 15.36
N ALA A 233 19.69 -16.69 15.82
CA ALA A 233 21.06 -16.30 15.53
C ALA A 233 21.29 -16.24 14.00
N PRO A 234 22.19 -15.36 13.53
CA PRO A 234 22.52 -15.28 12.10
C PRO A 234 22.99 -16.63 11.56
N VAL A 235 22.64 -16.91 10.30
CA VAL A 235 22.98 -18.19 9.64
C VAL A 235 24.49 -18.29 9.42
N ARG A 236 25.14 -17.17 9.11
CA ARG A 236 26.60 -17.05 9.00
C ARG A 236 27.14 -16.07 10.03
N ARG A 237 27.99 -16.56 10.93
CA ARG A 237 28.68 -15.73 11.93
C ARG A 237 29.87 -14.97 11.35
N ASP A 238 30.34 -15.37 10.16
CA ASP A 238 31.43 -14.77 9.38
C ASP A 238 30.91 -13.80 8.31
N ALA A 239 29.59 -13.69 8.13
CA ALA A 239 28.99 -12.74 7.21
C ALA A 239 29.05 -11.29 7.76
N PRO A 240 29.00 -10.29 6.87
CA PRO A 240 28.92 -8.90 7.28
C PRO A 240 27.79 -8.64 8.29
N GLY A 241 28.11 -7.87 9.32
CA GLY A 241 27.19 -7.50 10.38
C GLY A 241 26.18 -6.46 9.91
N ARG A 242 25.20 -6.16 10.79
CA ARG A 242 24.12 -5.20 10.50
C ARG A 242 24.64 -3.88 9.94
N ALA A 243 25.72 -3.32 10.48
CA ALA A 243 26.26 -2.03 10.05
C ALA A 243 26.68 -2.02 8.56
N GLU A 244 27.29 -3.08 8.07
CA GLU A 244 27.71 -3.20 6.67
C GLU A 244 26.50 -3.38 5.75
N VAL A 245 25.48 -4.11 6.19
CA VAL A 245 24.19 -4.19 5.49
C VAL A 245 23.54 -2.80 5.38
N MET A 246 23.53 -2.02 6.47
CA MET A 246 22.97 -0.66 6.44
C MET A 246 23.70 0.23 5.42
N ALA A 247 25.03 0.15 5.38
CA ALA A 247 25.85 0.92 4.45
C ALA A 247 25.60 0.50 2.99
N ALA A 248 25.49 -0.80 2.70
CA ALA A 248 25.13 -1.27 1.37
C ALA A 248 23.75 -0.77 0.92
N LEU A 249 22.76 -0.72 1.83
CA LEU A 249 21.44 -0.16 1.53
C LEU A 249 21.49 1.37 1.32
N ASP A 250 22.37 2.10 2.03
CA ASP A 250 22.61 3.52 1.76
C ASP A 250 23.20 3.75 0.37
N ASP A 251 24.18 2.95 -0.03
CA ASP A 251 24.83 3.04 -1.33
C ASP A 251 23.83 2.76 -2.47
N LEU A 252 23.00 1.72 -2.31
CA LEU A 252 21.92 1.42 -3.25
C LEU A 252 20.90 2.56 -3.32
N ALA A 253 20.47 3.10 -2.18
CA ALA A 253 19.52 4.21 -2.15
C ALA A 253 20.06 5.48 -2.83
N ALA A 254 21.38 5.73 -2.76
CA ALA A 254 22.02 6.88 -3.40
C ALA A 254 22.34 6.67 -4.89
N HIS A 255 22.15 5.47 -5.43
CA HIS A 255 22.57 5.13 -6.78
C HIS A 255 21.76 5.91 -7.85
N PRO A 256 22.39 6.41 -8.93
CA PRO A 256 21.69 7.15 -9.99
C PRO A 256 20.56 6.35 -10.68
N ASP A 257 20.73 5.03 -10.81
CA ASP A 257 19.68 4.16 -11.35
C ASP A 257 18.47 4.07 -10.42
N THR A 258 18.68 4.10 -9.10
CA THR A 258 17.58 4.18 -8.13
C THR A 258 16.82 5.49 -8.25
N ALA A 259 17.52 6.61 -8.38
CA ALA A 259 16.86 7.90 -8.63
C ALA A 259 15.97 7.85 -9.88
N ARG A 260 16.46 7.25 -10.98
CA ARG A 260 15.71 7.12 -12.24
C ARG A 260 14.52 6.16 -12.11
N HIS A 261 14.72 5.01 -11.46
CA HIS A 261 13.71 3.99 -11.24
C HIS A 261 12.53 4.55 -10.41
N ILE A 262 12.83 5.15 -9.26
CA ILE A 262 11.83 5.74 -8.37
C ILE A 262 11.11 6.91 -9.04
N ALA A 263 11.84 7.80 -9.73
CA ALA A 263 11.23 8.89 -10.49
C ALA A 263 10.26 8.39 -11.57
N GLY A 264 10.64 7.34 -12.30
CA GLY A 264 9.79 6.69 -13.29
C GLY A 264 8.51 6.13 -12.66
N LYS A 265 8.62 5.34 -11.58
CA LYS A 265 7.45 4.77 -10.88
C LYS A 265 6.50 5.85 -10.36
N LEU A 266 7.02 6.92 -9.75
CA LEU A 266 6.19 8.03 -9.25
C LEU A 266 5.45 8.75 -10.39
N ALA A 267 6.15 9.09 -11.47
CA ALA A 267 5.54 9.75 -12.62
C ALA A 267 4.47 8.87 -13.28
N VAL A 268 4.74 7.56 -13.39
CA VAL A 268 3.77 6.58 -13.89
C VAL A 268 2.54 6.51 -12.99
N HIS A 269 2.72 6.40 -11.68
CA HIS A 269 1.61 6.19 -10.74
C HIS A 269 0.65 7.39 -10.66
N PHE A 270 1.22 8.60 -10.58
CA PHE A 270 0.47 9.83 -10.31
C PHE A 270 0.06 10.60 -11.57
N VAL A 271 0.77 10.47 -12.70
CA VAL A 271 0.53 11.35 -13.86
C VAL A 271 -0.03 10.59 -15.06
N SER A 272 0.71 9.63 -15.61
CA SER A 272 0.35 8.97 -16.89
C SER A 272 1.08 7.64 -17.03
N GLU A 273 0.46 6.65 -17.70
CA GLU A 273 1.14 5.39 -18.07
C GLU A 273 2.39 5.62 -18.94
N ALA A 274 2.39 6.68 -19.75
CA ALA A 274 3.54 7.17 -20.48
C ALA A 274 3.82 8.61 -20.01
N PRO A 275 4.59 8.79 -18.93
CA PRO A 275 4.86 10.12 -18.38
C PRO A 275 5.83 10.90 -19.29
N ASP A 276 5.75 12.22 -19.19
CA ASP A 276 6.70 13.13 -19.83
C ASP A 276 8.13 12.85 -19.36
N ALA A 277 9.07 12.70 -20.31
CA ALA A 277 10.46 12.39 -19.98
C ALA A 277 11.14 13.52 -19.19
N GLY A 278 10.73 14.78 -19.40
CA GLY A 278 11.22 15.94 -18.65
C GLY A 278 10.80 15.88 -17.18
N LEU A 279 9.56 15.47 -16.89
CA LEU A 279 9.11 15.21 -15.52
C LEU A 279 9.94 14.12 -14.84
N VAL A 280 10.19 13.00 -15.52
CA VAL A 280 10.98 11.89 -14.95
C VAL A 280 12.40 12.36 -14.64
N GLU A 281 13.04 13.09 -15.56
CA GLU A 281 14.39 13.61 -15.30
C GLU A 281 14.40 14.65 -14.17
N ALA A 282 13.42 15.54 -14.10
CA ALA A 282 13.33 16.53 -13.02
C ALA A 282 13.19 15.86 -11.64
N LEU A 283 12.37 14.80 -11.54
CA LEU A 283 12.24 14.00 -10.32
C LEU A 283 13.55 13.28 -9.97
N ALA A 284 14.18 12.63 -10.96
CA ALA A 284 15.42 11.90 -10.74
C ALA A 284 16.59 12.82 -10.33
N GLN A 285 16.69 14.00 -10.96
CA GLN A 285 17.67 15.02 -10.60
C GLN A 285 17.42 15.53 -9.18
N ARG A 286 16.16 15.83 -8.83
CA ARG A 286 15.80 16.27 -7.48
C ARG A 286 16.12 15.22 -6.43
N PHE A 287 15.85 13.94 -6.69
CA PHE A 287 16.23 12.82 -5.82
C PHE A 287 17.74 12.85 -5.54
N ARG A 288 18.57 12.97 -6.59
CA ARG A 288 20.04 12.96 -6.45
C ARG A 288 20.54 14.16 -5.66
N ASP A 289 20.08 15.36 -6.00
CA ASP A 289 20.55 16.61 -5.40
C ASP A 289 20.16 16.73 -3.93
N SER A 290 19.02 16.15 -3.53
CA SER A 290 18.56 16.16 -2.14
C SER A 290 19.04 14.97 -1.31
N GLY A 291 19.81 14.04 -1.89
CA GLY A 291 20.23 12.82 -1.20
C GLY A 291 19.07 11.88 -0.84
N GLY A 292 18.06 11.82 -1.71
CA GLY A 292 16.89 10.95 -1.60
C GLY A 292 15.76 11.50 -0.72
N ASP A 293 15.64 12.83 -0.56
CA ASP A 293 14.53 13.46 0.16
C ASP A 293 13.22 13.32 -0.64
N LEU A 294 12.26 12.58 -0.09
CA LEU A 294 10.98 12.27 -0.73
C LEU A 294 10.01 13.46 -0.74
N LEU A 295 10.06 14.33 0.27
CA LEU A 295 9.26 15.55 0.31
C LEU A 295 9.71 16.50 -0.81
N ALA A 296 11.03 16.64 -0.98
CA ALA A 296 11.64 17.43 -2.04
C ALA A 296 11.28 16.91 -3.45
N MET A 297 11.15 15.60 -3.64
CA MET A 297 10.65 15.03 -4.91
C MET A 297 9.17 15.28 -5.12
N THR A 298 8.38 15.17 -4.04
CA THR A 298 6.93 15.38 -4.08
C THR A 298 6.61 16.82 -4.46
N GLU A 299 7.43 17.79 -4.03
CA GLU A 299 7.36 19.18 -4.49
C GLU A 299 7.42 19.26 -6.02
N VAL A 300 8.44 18.64 -6.64
CA VAL A 300 8.58 18.62 -8.11
C VAL A 300 7.36 17.97 -8.77
N LEU A 301 6.90 16.83 -8.24
CA LEU A 301 5.71 16.14 -8.75
C LEU A 301 4.47 17.05 -8.74
N LEU A 302 4.29 17.86 -7.70
CA LEU A 302 3.15 18.76 -7.57
C LEU A 302 3.31 20.03 -8.43
N THR A 303 4.52 20.53 -8.66
CA THR A 303 4.70 21.82 -9.34
C THR A 303 5.02 21.69 -10.83
N HIS A 304 5.47 20.53 -11.29
CA HIS A 304 5.90 20.35 -12.68
C HIS A 304 4.72 20.53 -13.66
N PRO A 305 4.88 21.31 -14.76
CA PRO A 305 3.80 21.58 -15.71
C PRO A 305 3.16 20.33 -16.30
N ALA A 306 3.96 19.29 -16.62
CA ALA A 306 3.43 18.03 -17.17
C ALA A 306 2.48 17.32 -16.19
N ALA A 307 2.76 17.40 -14.87
CA ALA A 307 1.95 16.80 -13.83
C ALA A 307 0.66 17.58 -13.52
N GLN A 308 0.64 18.87 -13.89
CA GLN A 308 -0.54 19.75 -13.76
C GLN A 308 -1.41 19.75 -15.02
N SER A 309 -0.81 19.45 -16.18
CA SER A 309 -1.49 19.40 -17.46
C SER A 309 -2.24 18.06 -17.67
N GLY A 310 -3.25 18.08 -18.54
CA GLY A 310 -3.82 16.86 -19.12
C GLY A 310 -5.20 16.45 -18.59
N THR A 311 -6.01 15.91 -19.51
CA THR A 311 -7.26 15.21 -19.23
C THR A 311 -6.98 13.97 -18.38
N PRO A 312 -7.89 13.57 -17.48
CA PRO A 312 -7.73 12.39 -16.64
C PRO A 312 -7.51 11.13 -17.47
N GLY A 313 -6.32 10.56 -17.38
CA GLY A 313 -5.92 9.42 -18.20
C GLY A 313 -5.98 8.11 -17.43
N LYS A 314 -5.48 8.11 -16.20
CA LYS A 314 -5.27 6.87 -15.44
C LYS A 314 -6.56 6.36 -14.82
N VAL A 315 -6.84 5.09 -15.07
CA VAL A 315 -7.92 4.38 -14.40
C VAL A 315 -7.55 4.19 -12.93
N LYS A 316 -8.47 4.49 -12.02
CA LYS A 316 -8.29 4.23 -10.59
C LYS A 316 -8.25 2.72 -10.33
N PRO A 317 -7.22 2.18 -9.65
CA PRO A 317 -7.27 0.83 -9.10
C PRO A 317 -8.51 0.67 -8.20
N PRO A 318 -9.05 -0.56 -8.06
CA PRO A 318 -10.29 -0.80 -7.33
C PRO A 318 -10.34 -0.18 -5.91
N PHE A 319 -9.26 -0.24 -5.14
CA PHE A 319 -9.20 0.34 -3.80
C PHE A 319 -9.35 1.86 -3.81
N ASP A 320 -8.58 2.56 -4.65
CA ASP A 320 -8.71 4.02 -4.84
C ASP A 320 -10.12 4.38 -5.33
N PHE A 321 -10.68 3.59 -6.25
CA PHE A 321 -12.06 3.77 -6.72
C PHE A 321 -13.09 3.68 -5.60
N VAL A 322 -12.97 2.68 -4.71
CA VAL A 322 -13.87 2.52 -3.55
C VAL A 322 -13.73 3.69 -2.58
N VAL A 323 -12.49 4.08 -2.23
CA VAL A 323 -12.25 5.24 -1.35
C VAL A 323 -12.83 6.52 -1.96
N SER A 324 -12.53 6.79 -3.24
CA SER A 324 -13.03 7.94 -3.97
C SER A 324 -14.56 7.97 -3.98
N CYS A 325 -15.24 6.83 -4.18
CA CYS A 325 -16.70 6.74 -4.17
C CYS A 325 -17.28 7.16 -2.82
N LEU A 326 -16.84 6.51 -1.75
CA LEU A 326 -17.32 6.77 -0.39
C LEU A 326 -17.01 8.21 0.05
N ARG A 327 -15.84 8.73 -0.33
CA ARG A 327 -15.43 10.10 -0.04
C ARG A 327 -16.31 11.12 -0.78
N ALA A 328 -16.65 10.88 -2.05
CA ALA A 328 -17.55 11.72 -2.82
C ALA A 328 -18.98 11.73 -2.28
N LEU A 329 -19.41 10.64 -1.63
CA LEU A 329 -20.68 10.55 -0.90
C LEU A 329 -20.63 11.24 0.47
N GLY A 330 -19.44 11.56 0.97
CA GLY A 330 -19.26 12.13 2.30
C GLY A 330 -19.44 11.11 3.42
N THR A 331 -19.20 9.82 3.15
CA THR A 331 -19.25 8.76 4.16
C THR A 331 -18.20 9.03 5.24
N PRO A 332 -18.58 9.19 6.52
CA PRO A 332 -17.65 9.33 7.63
C PRO A 332 -16.80 8.07 7.81
N GLY A 333 -15.50 8.23 8.10
CA GLY A 333 -14.63 7.10 8.41
C GLY A 333 -15.11 6.28 9.62
N ALA A 334 -15.75 6.94 10.60
CA ALA A 334 -16.32 6.29 11.78
C ALA A 334 -17.38 5.23 11.44
N ASP A 335 -18.18 5.47 10.39
CA ASP A 335 -19.24 4.54 9.98
C ASP A 335 -18.63 3.24 9.42
N VAL A 336 -17.48 3.33 8.73
CA VAL A 336 -16.77 2.16 8.20
C VAL A 336 -16.02 1.42 9.31
N VAL A 337 -15.41 2.14 10.25
CA VAL A 337 -14.73 1.53 11.41
C VAL A 337 -15.70 0.79 12.33
N ALA A 338 -16.95 1.23 12.42
CA ALA A 338 -17.99 0.60 13.23
C ALA A 338 -18.57 -0.69 12.63
N LEU A 339 -18.19 -1.05 11.39
CA LEU A 339 -18.68 -2.28 10.76
C LEU A 339 -18.09 -3.53 11.40
N GLU A 340 -18.94 -4.55 11.53
CA GLU A 340 -18.48 -5.87 11.92
C GLU A 340 -17.52 -6.47 10.87
N PRO A 341 -16.53 -7.29 11.26
CA PRO A 341 -15.58 -7.89 10.31
C PRO A 341 -16.23 -8.64 9.15
N ALA A 342 -17.39 -9.29 9.39
CA ALA A 342 -18.16 -9.96 8.36
C ALA A 342 -18.72 -8.99 7.32
N ASP A 343 -19.21 -7.82 7.76
CA ASP A 343 -19.69 -6.76 6.88
C ASP A 343 -18.56 -6.15 6.06
N VAL A 344 -17.40 -5.90 6.66
CA VAL A 344 -16.22 -5.40 5.92
C VAL A 344 -15.81 -6.38 4.82
N ARG A 345 -15.82 -7.69 5.14
CA ARG A 345 -15.55 -8.75 4.16
C ARG A 345 -16.54 -8.72 3.01
N ALA A 346 -17.84 -8.66 3.32
CA ALA A 346 -18.91 -8.72 2.32
C ALA A 346 -19.02 -7.44 1.47
N ARG A 347 -18.77 -6.26 2.06
CA ARG A 347 -18.98 -4.96 1.43
C ARG A 347 -17.72 -4.43 0.72
N PHE A 348 -16.52 -4.88 1.11
CA PHE A 348 -15.28 -4.35 0.55
C PHE A 348 -14.28 -5.41 0.11
N LEU A 349 -13.84 -6.34 0.99
CA LEU A 349 -12.77 -7.29 0.62
C LEU A 349 -13.18 -8.20 -0.55
N GLY A 350 -14.35 -8.81 -0.48
CA GLY A 350 -14.88 -9.64 -1.56
C GLY A 350 -15.06 -8.88 -2.89
N PRO A 351 -15.74 -7.71 -2.88
CA PRO A 351 -15.86 -6.86 -4.07
C PRO A 351 -14.52 -6.43 -4.68
N LEU A 352 -13.51 -6.06 -3.87
CA LEU A 352 -12.20 -5.70 -4.38
C LEU A 352 -11.52 -6.85 -5.15
N ALA A 353 -11.61 -8.07 -4.61
CA ALA A 353 -11.13 -9.27 -5.30
C ALA A 353 -11.87 -9.49 -6.63
N GLN A 354 -13.19 -9.31 -6.67
CA GLN A 354 -13.99 -9.41 -7.91
C GLN A 354 -13.63 -8.32 -8.94
N MET A 355 -13.19 -7.14 -8.48
CA MET A 355 -12.70 -6.07 -9.33
C MET A 355 -11.25 -6.28 -9.82
N GLY A 356 -10.59 -7.37 -9.38
CA GLY A 356 -9.24 -7.74 -9.78
C GLY A 356 -8.12 -7.21 -8.87
N GLN A 357 -8.45 -6.65 -7.70
CA GLN A 357 -7.46 -6.18 -6.72
C GLN A 357 -7.78 -6.74 -5.32
N PRO A 358 -7.56 -8.04 -5.06
CA PRO A 358 -7.68 -8.55 -3.69
C PRO A 358 -6.82 -7.74 -2.73
N TRP A 359 -7.37 -7.44 -1.55
CA TRP A 359 -6.75 -6.53 -0.60
C TRP A 359 -5.37 -7.04 -0.15
N GLN A 360 -4.33 -6.22 -0.33
CA GLN A 360 -2.95 -6.50 0.12
C GLN A 360 -2.37 -7.85 -0.35
N ALA A 361 -2.86 -8.36 -1.49
CA ALA A 361 -2.43 -9.62 -2.08
C ALA A 361 -2.14 -9.46 -3.59
N PRO A 362 -1.15 -8.64 -3.98
CA PRO A 362 -0.68 -8.58 -5.38
C PRO A 362 -0.14 -9.94 -5.83
N GLY A 363 -0.13 -10.20 -7.13
CA GLY A 363 0.27 -11.50 -7.68
C GLY A 363 1.77 -11.81 -7.60
N GLY A 364 2.59 -10.83 -7.20
CA GLY A 364 4.05 -10.94 -7.14
C GLY A 364 4.70 -9.73 -6.44
N PRO A 365 6.02 -9.78 -6.20
CA PRO A 365 6.77 -8.74 -5.49
C PRO A 365 6.89 -7.42 -6.28
N ASP A 366 6.54 -7.42 -7.56
CA ASP A 366 6.48 -6.26 -8.44
C ASP A 366 5.27 -5.33 -8.19
N GLY A 367 4.32 -5.79 -7.36
CA GLY A 367 3.15 -5.02 -6.94
C GLY A 367 2.00 -5.07 -7.95
N TRP A 368 1.17 -4.04 -7.96
CA TRP A 368 0.00 -3.93 -8.82
C TRP A 368 0.34 -3.32 -10.19
N PRO A 369 -0.34 -3.75 -11.28
CA PRO A 369 -0.12 -3.18 -12.60
C PRO A 369 -0.60 -1.72 -12.68
N GLU A 370 0.22 -0.86 -13.27
CA GLU A 370 -0.10 0.55 -13.46
C GLU A 370 -0.97 0.84 -14.70
N ALA A 371 -1.04 -0.12 -15.63
CA ALA A 371 -1.78 0.01 -16.88
C ALA A 371 -3.28 -0.08 -16.65
N GLY A 372 -4.03 0.88 -17.20
CA GLY A 372 -5.48 0.96 -17.03
C GLY A 372 -6.22 -0.27 -17.54
N GLY A 373 -5.70 -0.93 -18.58
CA GLY A 373 -6.26 -2.16 -19.14
C GLY A 373 -6.40 -3.30 -18.12
N ALA A 374 -5.56 -3.33 -17.08
CA ALA A 374 -5.67 -4.31 -16.00
C ALA A 374 -6.92 -4.09 -15.11
N TRP A 375 -7.43 -2.86 -15.05
CA TRP A 375 -8.48 -2.44 -14.10
C TRP A 375 -9.88 -2.29 -14.70
N ILE A 376 -9.97 -2.18 -16.04
CA ILE A 376 -11.23 -2.05 -16.80
C ILE A 376 -11.47 -3.24 -17.72
N THR A 377 -11.13 -4.45 -17.26
CA THR A 377 -11.57 -5.70 -17.91
C THR A 377 -13.10 -5.77 -17.91
N PRO A 378 -13.74 -6.52 -18.83
CA PRO A 378 -15.19 -6.66 -18.84
C PRO A 378 -15.77 -7.11 -17.48
N GLN A 379 -15.11 -8.08 -16.83
CA GLN A 379 -15.48 -8.59 -15.51
C GLN A 379 -15.26 -7.54 -14.42
N GLY A 380 -14.11 -6.87 -14.40
CA GLY A 380 -13.80 -5.84 -13.41
C GLY A 380 -14.74 -4.63 -13.49
N LEU A 381 -15.10 -4.20 -14.71
CA LEU A 381 -16.07 -3.13 -14.92
C LEU A 381 -17.47 -3.54 -14.44
N ALA A 382 -17.91 -4.77 -14.74
CA ALA A 382 -19.18 -5.28 -14.24
C ALA A 382 -19.22 -5.34 -12.70
N ALA A 383 -18.13 -5.78 -12.07
CA ALA A 383 -18.00 -5.81 -10.61
C ALA A 383 -18.07 -4.41 -9.98
N ARG A 384 -17.42 -3.41 -10.59
CA ARG A 384 -17.51 -2.00 -10.15
C ARG A 384 -18.92 -1.46 -10.24
N VAL A 385 -19.61 -1.69 -11.36
CA VAL A 385 -21.01 -1.28 -11.55
C VAL A 385 -21.90 -1.95 -10.50
N ALA A 386 -21.79 -3.28 -10.35
CA ALA A 386 -22.58 -4.03 -9.37
C ALA A 386 -22.36 -3.52 -7.94
N TRP A 387 -21.13 -3.19 -7.57
CA TRP A 387 -20.81 -2.60 -6.26
C TRP A 387 -21.44 -1.20 -6.10
N THR A 388 -21.37 -0.33 -7.12
CA THR A 388 -21.99 1.01 -7.04
C THR A 388 -23.51 0.97 -6.91
N VAL A 389 -24.18 -0.01 -7.52
CA VAL A 389 -25.63 -0.20 -7.38
C VAL A 389 -26.01 -0.59 -5.95
N ARG A 390 -25.11 -1.30 -5.24
CA ARG A 390 -25.31 -1.70 -3.84
C ARG A 390 -24.93 -0.64 -2.82
N LEU A 391 -24.48 0.54 -3.24
CA LEU A 391 -24.08 1.61 -2.32
C LEU A 391 -25.14 1.99 -1.26
N PRO A 392 -26.47 2.01 -1.54
CA PRO A 392 -27.46 2.25 -0.50
C PRO A 392 -27.35 1.28 0.69
N GLU A 393 -27.09 0.00 0.42
CA GLU A 393 -26.90 -1.04 1.44
C GLU A 393 -25.57 -0.86 2.20
N ILE A 394 -24.55 -0.38 1.48
CA ILE A 394 -23.19 -0.25 2.02
C ILE A 394 -23.09 0.94 2.97
N VAL A 395 -23.60 2.11 2.55
CA VAL A 395 -23.45 3.37 3.30
C VAL A 395 -24.55 3.59 4.35
N GLY A 396 -25.67 2.88 4.24
CA GLY A 396 -26.77 2.96 5.23
C GLY A 396 -27.42 4.34 5.38
N ALA A 397 -27.09 5.29 4.51
CA ALA A 397 -27.51 6.69 4.53
C ALA A 397 -28.26 7.07 3.25
N GLU A 398 -29.06 8.13 3.34
CA GLU A 398 -29.76 8.68 2.17
C GLU A 398 -28.74 9.19 1.14
N LEU A 399 -28.80 8.64 -0.07
CA LEU A 399 -27.90 9.04 -1.14
C LEU A 399 -28.17 10.48 -1.61
N PRO A 400 -27.10 11.23 -1.99
CA PRO A 400 -27.24 12.60 -2.45
C PRO A 400 -27.98 12.68 -3.79
N ASP A 401 -28.48 13.86 -4.12
CA ASP A 401 -28.96 14.16 -5.47
C ASP A 401 -27.84 13.92 -6.50
N PRO A 402 -28.05 13.08 -7.53
CA PRO A 402 -27.04 12.79 -8.55
C PRO A 402 -26.48 14.05 -9.23
N ARG A 403 -27.30 15.08 -9.42
CA ARG A 403 -26.90 16.37 -10.03
C ARG A 403 -25.92 17.13 -9.13
N ARG A 404 -26.09 17.02 -7.81
CA ARG A 404 -25.16 17.57 -6.83
C ARG A 404 -23.90 16.72 -6.77
N LEU A 405 -24.03 15.39 -6.76
CA LEU A 405 -22.91 14.47 -6.72
C LEU A 405 -21.94 14.68 -7.90
N VAL A 406 -22.44 14.84 -9.13
CA VAL A 406 -21.57 15.15 -10.29
C VAL A 406 -20.70 16.38 -10.03
N ARG A 407 -21.29 17.45 -9.49
CA ARG A 407 -20.55 18.70 -9.21
C ARG A 407 -19.53 18.52 -8.08
N THR A 408 -19.89 17.78 -7.03
CA THR A 408 -18.99 17.46 -5.91
C THR A 408 -17.82 16.60 -6.39
N ALA A 409 -18.11 15.46 -7.00
CA ALA A 409 -17.13 14.46 -7.39
C ALA A 409 -16.21 14.93 -8.52
N LEU A 410 -16.77 15.61 -9.53
CA LEU A 410 -16.09 15.87 -10.79
C LEU A 410 -15.99 17.35 -11.16
N GLY A 411 -16.87 18.21 -10.64
CA GLY A 411 -16.92 19.63 -10.96
C GLY A 411 -16.85 19.89 -12.47
N ARG A 412 -15.87 20.70 -12.91
CA ARG A 412 -15.62 21.03 -14.33
C ARG A 412 -15.09 19.87 -15.20
N ARG A 413 -14.74 18.71 -14.60
CA ARG A 413 -14.30 17.51 -15.34
C ARG A 413 -15.48 16.65 -15.80
N ALA A 414 -16.70 16.95 -15.36
CA ALA A 414 -17.88 16.19 -15.77
C ALA A 414 -18.23 16.48 -17.23
N SER A 415 -18.36 15.43 -18.04
CA SER A 415 -18.85 15.55 -19.42
C SER A 415 -20.32 15.96 -19.48
N GLU A 416 -20.73 16.62 -20.57
CA GLU A 416 -22.13 16.97 -20.81
C GLU A 416 -23.04 15.74 -20.81
N ARG A 417 -22.55 14.62 -21.36
CA ARG A 417 -23.25 13.34 -21.36
C ARG A 417 -23.51 12.83 -19.94
N LEU A 418 -22.51 12.92 -19.05
CA LEU A 418 -22.67 12.51 -17.66
C LEU A 418 -23.63 13.43 -16.91
N MET A 419 -23.51 14.74 -17.10
CA MET A 419 -24.42 15.72 -16.50
C MET A 419 -25.87 15.49 -16.93
N PHE A 420 -26.10 15.15 -18.21
CA PHE A 420 -27.41 14.77 -18.72
C PHE A 420 -27.91 13.48 -18.05
N ALA A 421 -27.09 12.42 -18.03
CA ALA A 421 -27.47 11.13 -17.46
C ALA A 421 -27.84 11.23 -15.97
N ALA A 422 -27.08 11.99 -15.18
CA ALA A 422 -27.37 12.24 -13.77
C ALA A 422 -28.70 12.99 -13.56
N ARG A 423 -29.06 13.90 -14.48
CA ARG A 423 -30.34 14.63 -14.43
C ARG A 423 -31.53 13.77 -14.86
N ALA A 424 -31.31 12.84 -15.80
CA ALA A 424 -32.35 12.01 -16.39
C ALA A 424 -32.64 10.72 -15.60
N ALA A 425 -31.84 10.40 -14.59
CA ALA A 425 -32.03 9.20 -13.77
C ALA A 425 -33.38 9.22 -13.04
N GLU A 426 -34.10 8.09 -13.11
CA GLU A 426 -35.44 7.93 -12.51
C GLU A 426 -35.38 7.89 -10.98
N THR A 427 -34.33 7.26 -10.43
CA THR A 427 -34.10 7.19 -8.99
C THR A 427 -32.77 7.82 -8.60
N ARG A 428 -32.65 8.24 -7.33
CA ARG A 428 -31.37 8.73 -6.79
C ARG A 428 -30.29 7.65 -6.81
N SER A 429 -30.66 6.41 -6.51
CA SER A 429 -29.72 5.28 -6.50
C SER A 429 -29.13 5.04 -7.88
N ASP A 430 -29.97 4.98 -8.91
CA ASP A 430 -29.51 4.79 -10.30
C ASP A 430 -28.64 5.95 -10.75
N GLY A 431 -29.05 7.18 -10.46
CA GLY A 431 -28.26 8.36 -10.81
C GLY A 431 -26.89 8.38 -10.13
N VAL A 432 -26.81 8.02 -8.85
CA VAL A 432 -25.53 7.92 -8.12
C VAL A 432 -24.65 6.83 -8.69
N ALA A 433 -25.21 5.64 -8.96
CA ALA A 433 -24.48 4.54 -9.58
C ALA A 433 -23.94 4.92 -10.96
N VAL A 434 -24.74 5.58 -11.80
CA VAL A 434 -24.32 6.09 -13.12
C VAL A 434 -23.16 7.09 -12.99
N VAL A 435 -23.21 7.97 -12.00
CA VAL A 435 -22.14 8.96 -11.77
C VAL A 435 -20.84 8.29 -11.38
N LEU A 436 -20.87 7.40 -10.40
CA LEU A 436 -19.68 6.75 -9.86
C LEU A 436 -19.11 5.70 -10.82
N ALA A 437 -19.95 4.99 -11.57
CA ALA A 437 -19.50 4.04 -12.58
C ALA A 437 -19.02 4.69 -13.89
N SER A 438 -19.20 6.00 -14.06
CA SER A 438 -18.86 6.70 -15.31
C SER A 438 -17.35 6.68 -15.61
N PRO A 439 -16.94 6.71 -16.90
CA PRO A 439 -15.54 6.87 -17.28
C PRO A 439 -14.89 8.13 -16.66
N ASP A 440 -15.65 9.22 -16.53
CA ASP A 440 -15.20 10.49 -15.96
C ASP A 440 -14.78 10.32 -14.49
N PHE A 441 -15.54 9.53 -13.71
CA PHE A 441 -15.24 9.25 -12.31
C PHE A 441 -14.18 8.17 -12.13
N GLN A 442 -14.16 7.15 -12.97
CA GLN A 442 -13.19 6.07 -12.85
C GLN A 442 -11.75 6.47 -13.20
N ARG A 443 -11.52 7.68 -13.71
CA ARG A 443 -10.19 8.19 -14.07
C ARG A 443 -9.73 9.31 -13.15
N ARG A 444 -8.40 9.45 -12.99
CA ARG A 444 -7.78 10.54 -12.23
C ARG A 444 -6.89 11.44 -13.07
#